data_AF-A0A7S3JFJ8-F1
#
_entry.id   AF-A0A7S3JFJ8-F1
#
_cell.length_a   1.000
_cell.length_b   1.000
_cell.length_c   1.000
_cell.angle_alpha   90.00
_cell.angle_beta   90.00
_cell.angle_gamma   90.00
#
_symmetry.space_group_name_H-M   'P 1'
#
loop_
_entity.id
_entity.type
_entity.pdbx_description
1 polymer ?
#
loop_
_entity_poly.entity_id
_entity_poly.type
_entity_poly.pdbx_seq_one_letter_code
_entity_poly.pdbx_strand_id
1 'polypeptide(L)'
;MASLDDLKNVLKETLEQRGVLGEIKARIRSEIFTALDNDTIGKPKLSNENLIINEMIREYLEYNKYYNTLSILTTETGQPEQPAFDREYLHKKFSMRTDKGDLPLLYEIIFGLKPELASEFNKAAYEDE
;
A
#
# COMPACT_ATOMS: atom_id res chain seq x y z
N MET A 1 -24.74 20.25 29.92
CA MET A 1 -24.67 21.18 28.78
C MET A 1 -23.54 20.69 27.91
N ALA A 2 -23.78 20.40 26.62
CA ALA A 2 -22.70 19.99 25.71
C ALA A 2 -21.70 21.14 25.62
N SER A 3 -20.43 20.87 25.94
CA SER A 3 -19.37 21.86 25.86
C SER A 3 -18.93 22.05 24.40
N LEU A 4 -18.26 23.16 24.12
CA LEU A 4 -17.66 23.41 22.80
C LEU A 4 -16.69 22.29 22.40
N ASP A 5 -15.99 21.70 23.36
CA ASP A 5 -15.07 20.58 23.12
C ASP A 5 -15.81 19.28 22.78
N ASP A 6 -16.97 19.02 23.40
CA ASP A 6 -17.79 17.85 23.04
C ASP A 6 -18.26 17.96 21.59
N LEU A 7 -18.71 19.15 21.17
CA LEU A 7 -19.14 19.38 19.79
C LEU A 7 -17.98 19.21 18.80
N LYS A 8 -16.79 19.70 19.15
CA LYS A 8 -15.57 19.55 18.34
C LYS A 8 -15.17 18.09 18.20
N ASN A 9 -15.25 17.30 19.28
CA ASN A 9 -14.92 15.88 19.27
C ASN A 9 -15.91 15.10 18.40
N VAL A 10 -17.20 15.34 18.54
CA VAL A 10 -18.23 14.70 17.69
C VAL A 10 -18.04 15.05 16.21
N LEU A 11 -17.73 16.31 15.90
CA LEU A 11 -17.46 16.73 14.52
C LEU A 11 -16.21 16.01 13.96
N LYS A 12 -15.15 15.90 14.76
CA LYS A 12 -13.92 15.19 14.38
C LYS A 12 -14.20 13.71 14.11
N GLU A 13 -14.89 13.02 15.01
CA GLU A 13 -15.28 11.62 14.83
C GLU A 13 -16.15 11.43 13.58
N THR A 14 -17.10 12.33 13.35
CA THR A 14 -17.96 12.28 12.16
C THR A 14 -17.14 12.44 10.87
N LEU A 15 -16.17 13.36 10.85
CA LEU A 15 -15.28 13.57 9.70
C LEU A 15 -14.28 12.41 9.51
N GLU A 16 -13.85 11.75 10.60
CA GLU A 16 -13.01 10.55 10.54
C GLU A 16 -13.79 9.35 9.99
N GLN A 17 -15.02 9.11 10.46
CA GLN A 17 -15.89 8.04 9.97
C GLN A 17 -16.26 8.20 8.50
N ARG A 18 -16.44 9.44 8.04
CA ARG A 18 -16.69 9.74 6.63
C ARG A 18 -15.43 9.67 5.75
N GLY A 19 -14.24 9.45 6.33
CA GLY A 19 -12.96 9.43 5.60
C GLY A 19 -12.43 10.82 5.20
N VAL A 20 -13.27 11.85 5.22
CA VAL A 20 -12.94 13.23 4.83
C VAL A 20 -11.78 13.81 5.65
N LEU A 21 -11.72 13.52 6.96
CA LEU A 21 -10.60 14.01 7.77
C LEU A 21 -9.27 13.35 7.38
N GLY A 22 -9.31 12.10 6.92
CA GLY A 22 -8.15 11.39 6.39
C GLY A 22 -7.64 12.04 5.11
N GLU A 23 -8.54 12.33 4.17
CA GLU A 23 -8.24 13.03 2.92
C GLU A 23 -7.63 14.42 3.16
N ILE A 24 -8.25 15.21 4.05
CA ILE A 24 -7.75 16.55 4.41
C ILE A 24 -6.35 16.45 5.04
N LYS A 25 -6.15 15.53 5.98
CA LYS A 25 -4.83 15.32 6.61
C LYS A 25 -3.77 14.88 5.58
N ALA A 26 -4.13 14.01 4.64
CA ALA A 26 -3.23 13.55 3.58
C ALA A 26 -2.84 14.71 2.65
N ARG A 27 -3.82 15.52 2.23
CA ARG A 27 -3.58 16.71 1.41
C ARG A 27 -2.69 17.74 2.11
N ILE A 28 -2.94 18.00 3.40
CA ILE A 28 -2.08 18.87 4.21
C ILE A 28 -0.66 18.32 4.29
N ARG A 29 -0.49 17.02 4.53
CA ARG A 29 0.85 16.38 4.55
C ARG A 29 1.56 16.51 3.21
N SER A 30 0.85 16.31 2.10
CA SER A 30 1.39 16.46 0.74
C SER A 30 1.83 17.91 0.46
N GLU A 31 1.03 18.89 0.84
CA GLU A 31 1.36 20.31 0.67
C GLU A 31 2.54 20.72 1.56
N ILE A 32 2.57 20.27 2.82
CA ILE A 32 3.69 20.49 3.73
C ILE A 32 4.96 19.88 3.17
N PHE A 33 4.89 18.64 2.67
CA PHE A 33 6.03 17.97 2.07
C PHE A 33 6.54 18.77 0.87
N THR A 34 5.64 19.14 -0.05
CA THR A 34 5.97 19.96 -1.23
C THR A 34 6.59 21.31 -0.88
N ALA A 35 6.09 21.98 0.17
CA ALA A 35 6.62 23.26 0.62
C ALA A 35 7.99 23.13 1.30
N LEU A 36 8.23 22.03 2.03
CA LEU A 36 9.51 21.71 2.67
C LEU A 36 10.56 21.19 1.68
N ASP A 37 10.15 20.54 0.58
CA ASP A 37 11.03 19.93 -0.43
C ASP A 37 11.86 20.96 -1.25
N ASN A 38 11.70 22.27 -0.99
CA ASN A 38 12.57 23.29 -1.57
C ASN A 38 14.00 23.26 -1.00
N ASP A 39 14.27 22.52 0.08
CA ASP A 39 15.62 22.35 0.62
C ASP A 39 15.78 20.98 1.31
N THR A 40 16.64 20.12 0.72
CA THR A 40 17.58 19.18 1.41
C THR A 40 17.40 17.65 1.43
N ILE A 41 16.34 17.00 0.92
CA ILE A 41 16.36 15.52 0.77
C ILE A 41 15.68 15.10 -0.54
N GLY A 42 16.43 15.12 -1.64
CA GLY A 42 15.94 14.64 -2.92
C GLY A 42 15.32 13.25 -2.77
N LYS A 43 14.04 13.13 -3.15
CA LYS A 43 13.26 11.88 -3.12
C LYS A 43 14.16 10.70 -3.46
N PRO A 44 14.14 9.61 -2.66
CA PRO A 44 15.00 8.46 -2.93
C PRO A 44 14.80 8.05 -4.39
N LYS A 45 15.90 7.96 -5.15
CA LYS A 45 15.85 7.55 -6.55
C LYS A 45 15.14 6.20 -6.60
N LEU A 46 13.92 6.19 -7.14
CA LEU A 46 13.12 4.99 -7.31
C LEU A 46 13.90 4.01 -8.20
N SER A 47 14.42 2.94 -7.61
CA SER A 47 14.98 1.84 -8.38
C SER A 47 13.84 1.09 -9.09
N ASN A 48 14.20 0.31 -10.11
CA ASN A 48 13.23 -0.55 -10.78
C ASN A 48 12.62 -1.57 -9.82
N GLU A 49 13.35 -2.06 -8.82
CA GLU A 49 12.80 -2.94 -7.78
C GLU A 49 11.81 -2.20 -6.89
N ASN A 50 12.16 -1.00 -6.42
CA ASN A 50 11.26 -0.20 -5.57
C ASN A 50 9.97 0.17 -6.30
N LEU A 51 10.03 0.48 -7.60
CA LEU A 51 8.82 0.71 -8.40
C LEU A 51 7.92 -0.51 -8.41
N ILE A 52 8.47 -1.70 -8.63
CA ILE A 52 7.68 -2.94 -8.67
C ILE A 52 7.06 -3.23 -7.31
N ILE A 53 7.83 -3.11 -6.23
CA ILE A 53 7.34 -3.30 -4.86
C ILE A 53 6.21 -2.32 -4.57
N ASN A 54 6.38 -1.04 -4.92
CA ASN A 54 5.38 -0.02 -4.67
C ASN A 54 4.11 -0.23 -5.51
N GLU A 55 4.21 -0.68 -6.77
CA GLU A 55 3.02 -1.07 -7.56
C GLU A 55 2.27 -2.25 -6.92
N MET A 56 2.99 -3.25 -6.40
CA MET A 56 2.38 -4.38 -5.70
C MET A 56 1.67 -3.95 -4.40
N ILE A 57 2.26 -3.01 -3.66
CA ILE A 57 1.64 -2.40 -2.49
C ILE A 57 0.42 -1.58 -2.89
N ARG A 58 0.52 -0.76 -3.95
CA ARG A 58 -0.60 0.03 -4.50
C ARG A 58 -1.80 -0.86 -4.81
N GLU A 59 -1.59 -1.92 -5.59
CA GLU A 59 -2.66 -2.86 -5.97
C GLU A 59 -3.33 -3.48 -4.73
N TYR A 60 -2.54 -3.85 -3.72
CA TYR A 60 -3.06 -4.35 -2.44
C TYR A 60 -3.90 -3.32 -1.68
N LEU A 61 -3.41 -2.07 -1.59
CA LEU A 61 -4.12 -0.99 -0.91
C LEU A 61 -5.42 -0.64 -1.63
N GLU A 62 -5.41 -0.61 -2.97
CA GLU A 62 -6.60 -0.36 -3.79
C GLU A 62 -7.66 -1.46 -3.61
N TYR A 63 -7.24 -2.72 -3.70
CA TYR A 63 -8.13 -3.87 -3.52
C TYR A 63 -8.80 -3.89 -2.15
N ASN A 64 -8.05 -3.54 -1.09
CA ASN A 64 -8.57 -3.46 0.27
C ASN A 64 -9.22 -2.10 0.63
N LYS A 65 -9.31 -1.17 -0.34
CA LYS A 65 -9.93 0.17 -0.20
C LYS A 65 -9.24 1.08 0.83
N TYR A 66 -7.92 0.97 0.97
CA TYR A 66 -7.09 1.79 1.85
C TYR A 66 -6.62 3.09 1.19
N TYR A 67 -7.55 3.86 0.63
CA TYR A 67 -7.26 5.03 -0.21
C TYR A 67 -6.46 6.14 0.50
N ASN A 68 -6.67 6.34 1.80
CA ASN A 68 -5.93 7.33 2.58
C ASN A 68 -4.43 7.01 2.64
N THR A 69 -4.08 5.74 2.84
CA THR A 69 -2.68 5.27 2.87
C THR A 69 -2.07 5.33 1.48
N LEU A 70 -2.85 4.98 0.45
CA LEU A 70 -2.41 5.04 -0.94
C LEU A 70 -2.01 6.46 -1.37
N SER A 71 -2.80 7.48 -1.00
CA SER A 71 -2.50 8.88 -1.31
C SER A 71 -1.18 9.35 -0.68
N ILE A 72 -0.87 8.86 0.52
CA ILE A 72 0.40 9.17 1.19
C ILE A 72 1.54 8.45 0.49
N LEU A 73 1.41 7.14 0.21
CA LEU A 73 2.45 6.34 -0.44
C LEU A 73 2.86 6.92 -1.81
N THR A 74 1.89 7.28 -2.64
CA THR A 74 2.15 7.88 -3.97
C THR A 74 2.90 9.20 -3.86
N THR A 75 2.53 10.04 -2.89
CA THR A 75 3.20 11.31 -2.61
C THR A 75 4.64 11.11 -2.10
N GLU A 76 4.82 10.23 -1.10
CA GLU A 76 6.10 9.98 -0.45
C GLU A 76 7.13 9.35 -1.40
N THR A 77 6.68 8.41 -2.22
CA THR A 77 7.56 7.69 -3.15
C THR A 77 7.82 8.47 -4.43
N GLY A 78 6.94 9.41 -4.80
CA GLY A 78 6.98 10.06 -6.10
C GLY A 78 6.64 9.12 -7.25
N GLN A 79 5.93 8.02 -6.98
CA GLN A 79 5.50 7.07 -7.99
C GLN A 79 4.42 7.70 -8.90
N PRO A 80 4.42 7.41 -10.21
CA PRO A 80 3.40 7.94 -11.12
C PRO A 80 1.98 7.56 -10.69
N GLU A 81 1.00 8.45 -10.83
CA GLU A 81 -0.41 8.15 -10.50
C GLU A 81 -0.98 7.00 -11.34
N GLN A 82 -0.49 6.83 -12.57
CA GLN A 82 -0.82 5.69 -13.41
C GLN A 82 0.09 4.50 -13.06
N PRO A 83 -0.42 3.26 -13.07
CA PRO A 83 0.39 2.07 -12.88
C PRO A 83 1.56 2.05 -13.85
N ALA A 84 2.79 2.00 -13.34
CA ALA A 84 3.99 2.04 -14.17
C ALA A 84 4.23 0.73 -14.96
N PHE A 85 3.56 -0.36 -14.55
CA PHE A 85 3.71 -1.68 -15.15
C PHE A 85 2.35 -2.29 -15.49
N ASP A 86 2.32 -2.99 -16.63
CA ASP A 86 1.21 -3.86 -16.98
C ASP A 86 1.21 -5.11 -16.10
N ARG A 87 0.03 -5.60 -15.77
CA ARG A 87 -0.17 -6.81 -14.98
C ARG A 87 0.48 -8.02 -15.64
N GLU A 88 0.35 -8.18 -16.96
CA GLU A 88 1.01 -9.27 -17.70
C GLU A 88 2.54 -9.23 -17.56
N TYR A 89 3.12 -8.04 -17.56
CA TYR A 89 4.56 -7.85 -17.37
C TYR A 89 5.01 -8.32 -15.98
N LEU A 90 4.24 -8.02 -14.94
CA LEU A 90 4.52 -8.47 -13.57
C LEU A 90 4.38 -10.00 -13.44
N HIS A 91 3.31 -10.61 -13.97
CA HIS A 91 3.16 -12.07 -13.97
C HIS A 91 4.33 -12.78 -14.65
N LYS A 92 4.78 -12.28 -15.80
CA LYS A 92 5.95 -12.82 -16.51
C LYS A 92 7.23 -12.68 -15.69
N LYS A 93 7.43 -11.53 -15.04
CA LYS A 93 8.64 -11.27 -14.24
C LYS A 93 8.72 -12.18 -13.01
N PHE A 94 7.59 -12.49 -12.39
CA PHE A 94 7.53 -13.33 -11.19
C PHE A 94 7.21 -14.81 -11.46
N SER A 95 7.13 -15.22 -12.73
CA SER A 95 6.77 -16.60 -13.12
C SER A 95 5.44 -17.09 -12.51
N MET A 96 4.52 -16.17 -12.20
CA MET A 96 3.22 -16.50 -11.60
C MET A 96 2.24 -16.93 -12.70
N ARG A 97 1.60 -18.09 -12.51
CA ARG A 97 0.66 -18.72 -13.47
C ARG A 97 -0.81 -18.44 -13.16
N THR A 98 -1.12 -17.63 -12.15
CA THR A 98 -2.50 -17.44 -11.69
C THR A 98 -3.25 -16.51 -12.64
N ASP A 99 -4.39 -17.01 -13.15
CA ASP A 99 -5.38 -16.31 -13.99
C ASP A 99 -6.58 -15.82 -13.17
N LYS A 100 -6.41 -15.66 -11.85
CA LYS A 100 -7.44 -15.06 -10.99
C LYS A 100 -7.29 -13.55 -11.07
N GLY A 101 -7.69 -13.00 -12.22
CA GLY A 101 -7.52 -11.58 -12.58
C GLY A 101 -8.07 -10.56 -11.56
N ASP A 102 -8.87 -10.99 -10.58
CA ASP A 102 -9.42 -10.13 -9.54
C ASP A 102 -8.56 -10.01 -8.27
N LEU A 103 -7.53 -10.85 -8.07
CA LEU A 103 -6.73 -10.81 -6.83
C LEU A 103 -5.43 -10.01 -7.01
N PRO A 104 -4.97 -9.24 -6.01
CA PRO A 104 -3.67 -8.56 -6.10
C PRO A 104 -2.49 -9.53 -6.14
N LEU A 105 -1.40 -9.15 -6.82
CA LEU A 105 -0.18 -9.95 -6.94
C LEU A 105 0.38 -10.40 -5.59
N LEU A 106 0.27 -9.57 -4.54
CA LEU A 106 0.70 -9.97 -3.19
C LEU A 106 -0.06 -11.18 -2.64
N TYR A 107 -1.36 -11.31 -2.94
CA TYR A 107 -2.14 -12.48 -2.53
C TYR A 107 -1.69 -13.72 -3.30
N GLU A 108 -1.38 -13.57 -4.58
CA GLU A 108 -0.91 -14.66 -5.44
C GLU A 108 0.46 -15.19 -4.99
N ILE A 109 1.40 -14.31 -4.62
CA ILE A 109 2.70 -14.70 -4.08
C ILE A 109 2.52 -15.53 -2.81
N ILE A 110 1.70 -15.06 -1.87
CA ILE A 110 1.45 -15.79 -0.62
C ILE A 110 0.81 -17.15 -0.91
N PHE A 111 -0.12 -17.23 -1.87
CA PHE A 111 -0.71 -18.50 -2.28
C PHE A 111 0.30 -19.45 -2.93
N GLY A 112 1.23 -18.93 -3.72
CA GLY A 112 2.34 -19.68 -4.32
C GLY A 112 3.37 -20.15 -3.30
N LEU A 113 3.62 -19.40 -2.23
CA LEU A 113 4.52 -19.78 -1.14
C LEU A 113 3.91 -20.80 -0.18
N LYS A 114 2.59 -20.82 0.01
CA LYS A 114 1.90 -21.79 0.89
C LYS A 114 2.25 -23.27 0.63
N PRO A 115 2.31 -23.78 -0.61
CA PRO A 115 2.74 -25.16 -0.85
C PRO A 115 4.21 -25.41 -0.46
N GLU A 116 5.09 -24.42 -0.60
CA GLU A 116 6.51 -24.52 -0.21
C GLU A 116 6.67 -24.46 1.32
N LEU A 117 6.00 -23.51 1.99
CA LEU A 117 5.95 -23.41 3.45
C LEU A 117 5.36 -24.69 4.07
N ALA A 118 4.29 -25.24 3.50
CA ALA A 118 3.72 -26.51 3.96
C ALA A 118 4.73 -27.67 3.83
N SER A 119 5.61 -27.65 2.82
CA SER A 119 6.67 -28.66 2.67
C SER A 119 7.80 -28.50 3.69
N GLU A 120 8.16 -27.26 4.05
CA GLU A 120 9.16 -26.97 5.09
C GLU A 120 8.65 -27.32 6.49
N PHE A 121 7.39 -27.03 6.81
CA PHE A 121 6.76 -27.44 8.06
C PHE A 121 6.68 -28.97 8.20
N ASN A 122 6.43 -29.69 7.11
CA ASN A 122 6.44 -31.15 7.14
C ASN A 122 7.86 -31.71 7.30
N LYS A 123 8.88 -31.13 6.67
CA LYS A 123 10.28 -31.55 6.86
C LYS A 123 10.78 -31.35 8.29
N ALA A 124 10.49 -30.19 8.89
CA ALA A 124 10.87 -29.91 10.27
C ALA A 124 10.20 -30.86 11.29
N ALA A 125 9.03 -31.42 10.97
CA ALA A 125 8.34 -32.40 11.81
C ALA A 125 8.92 -33.83 11.72
N TYR A 126 9.79 -34.12 10.74
CA TYR A 126 10.43 -35.43 10.54
C TYR A 126 11.95 -35.43 10.82
N GLU A 127 12.53 -34.30 11.21
CA GLU A 127 13.96 -34.20 11.60
C GLU A 127 14.17 -34.21 13.13
N ASP A 128 13.07 -34.23 13.92
CA ASP A 128 13.08 -34.33 15.38
C ASP A 128 12.73 -35.75 15.93
N GLU A 129 12.70 -36.79 15.08
CA GLU A 129 12.65 -38.23 15.46
C GLU A 129 13.97 -38.95 15.14
#